data_AF-A0A1T4MLI3-F1
#
_entry.id   AF-A0A1T4MLI3-F1
#
_cell.length_a   1.000
_cell.length_b   1.000
_cell.length_c   1.000
_cell.angle_alpha   90.00
_cell.angle_beta   90.00
_cell.angle_gamma   90.00
#
_symmetry.space_group_name_H-M   'P 1'
#
loop_
_entity.id
_entity.type
_entity.pdbx_description
1 polymer ?
#
loop_
_entity_poly.entity_id
_entity_poly.type
_entity_poly.pdbx_seq_one_letter_code
_entity_poly.pdbx_strand_id
1 'polypeptide(L)'
;MLKLLLTFNNYAHDLITGYFAALAWVGYRWYSFLPTNARDWFKQQLKLALLFIILTGIPRTIFFTTMELLPAQQKGLVMFLVFKHILIFIVICFGIFYWRKQQDFVKKY
;
A
#
# COMPACT_ATOMS: atom_id res chain seq x y z
N MET A 1 -15.86 -6.07 -19.57
CA MET A 1 -15.43 -4.74 -19.06
C MET A 1 -15.25 -4.73 -17.54
N LEU A 2 -16.25 -5.12 -16.72
CA LEU A 2 -16.12 -5.12 -15.25
C LEU A 2 -14.93 -5.93 -14.70
N LYS A 3 -14.74 -7.17 -15.16
CA LYS A 3 -13.58 -8.00 -14.75
C LYS A 3 -12.24 -7.32 -15.03
N LEU A 4 -12.13 -6.62 -16.16
CA LEU A 4 -10.92 -5.88 -16.53
C LEU A 4 -10.67 -4.75 -15.52
N LEU A 5 -11.69 -3.97 -15.17
CA LEU A 5 -11.60 -2.90 -14.18
C LEU A 5 -11.22 -3.43 -12.79
N LEU A 6 -11.78 -4.58 -12.37
CA LEU A 6 -11.42 -5.21 -11.10
C LEU A 6 -9.97 -5.71 -11.09
N THR A 7 -9.51 -6.30 -12.20
CA THR A 7 -8.11 -6.69 -12.34
C THR A 7 -7.19 -5.47 -12.25
N PHE A 8 -7.50 -4.39 -12.96
CA PHE A 8 -6.75 -3.12 -12.85
C PHE A 8 -6.78 -2.57 -11.43
N ASN A 9 -7.93 -2.60 -10.74
CA ASN A 9 -8.04 -2.18 -9.35
C ASN A 9 -7.11 -3.00 -8.43
N ASN A 10 -7.04 -4.32 -8.61
CA ASN A 10 -6.17 -5.17 -7.78
C ASN A 10 -4.68 -4.87 -8.03
N TYR A 11 -4.29 -4.63 -9.29
CA TYR A 11 -2.94 -4.18 -9.62
C TYR A 11 -2.64 -2.79 -9.05
N ALA A 12 -3.58 -1.85 -9.16
CA ALA A 12 -3.44 -0.50 -8.60
C ALA A 12 -3.27 -0.55 -7.07
N HIS A 13 -4.07 -1.35 -6.37
CA HIS A 13 -3.93 -1.58 -4.94
C HIS A 13 -2.52 -2.07 -4.57
N ASP A 14 -2.00 -3.08 -5.28
CA ASP A 14 -0.67 -3.64 -5.02
C ASP A 14 0.45 -2.62 -5.31
N LEU A 15 0.33 -1.88 -6.41
CA LEU A 15 1.28 -0.83 -6.78
C LEU A 15 1.31 0.31 -5.76
N ILE A 16 0.15 0.80 -5.34
CA ILE A 16 0.04 1.90 -4.37
C ILE A 16 0.52 1.44 -2.99
N THR A 17 0.31 0.17 -2.63
CA THR A 17 0.88 -0.41 -1.41
C THR A 17 2.40 -0.36 -1.41
N GLY A 18 3.04 -0.79 -2.50
CA GLY A 18 4.49 -0.69 -2.66
C GLY A 18 4.99 0.75 -2.67
N TYR A 19 4.29 1.64 -3.39
CA TYR A 19 4.59 3.07 -3.43
C TYR A 19 4.54 3.71 -2.04
N PHE A 20 3.50 3.43 -1.26
CA PHE A 20 3.34 3.93 0.12
C PHE A 20 4.51 3.51 1.01
N ALA A 21 4.87 2.22 1.00
CA ALA A 21 5.97 1.72 1.81
C ALA A 21 7.33 2.31 1.39
N ALA A 22 7.59 2.41 0.08
CA ALA A 22 8.80 3.03 -0.45
C ALA A 22 8.88 4.52 -0.07
N LEU A 23 7.78 5.25 -0.23
CA LEU A 23 7.70 6.67 0.11
C LEU A 23 7.89 6.89 1.62
N ALA A 24 7.32 6.04 2.46
CA ALA A 24 7.47 6.11 3.91
C ALA A 24 8.93 5.84 4.35
N TRP A 25 9.58 4.88 3.71
CA TRP A 25 10.99 4.58 3.95
C TRP A 25 11.91 5.71 3.51
N VAL A 26 11.72 6.23 2.30
CA VAL A 26 12.48 7.39 1.79
C VAL A 26 12.26 8.60 2.68
N GLY A 27 11.02 8.86 3.08
CA GLY A 27 10.66 9.87 4.07
C GLY A 27 11.48 9.68 5.34
N TYR A 28 11.38 8.52 6.00
CA TYR A 28 12.14 8.27 7.23
C TYR A 28 13.66 8.55 7.09
N ARG A 29 14.27 8.22 5.95
CA ARG A 29 15.73 8.40 5.74
C ARG A 29 16.13 9.84 5.42
N TRP A 30 15.31 10.57 4.67
CA TRP A 30 15.71 11.83 4.04
C TRP A 30 14.86 13.04 4.44
N TYR A 31 13.80 12.85 5.24
CA TYR A 31 12.83 13.92 5.53
C TYR A 31 13.43 15.15 6.19
N SER A 32 14.46 15.00 7.01
CA SER A 32 15.16 16.12 7.66
C SER A 32 15.92 17.03 6.68
N PHE A 33 16.32 16.50 5.53
CA PHE A 33 17.06 17.24 4.50
C PHE A 33 16.15 17.91 3.47
N LEU A 34 14.84 17.65 3.53
CA LEU A 34 13.88 18.21 2.59
C LEU A 34 13.47 19.63 3.00
N PRO A 35 13.34 20.56 2.04
CA PRO A 35 12.75 21.87 2.30
C PRO A 35 11.28 21.72 2.74
N THR A 36 10.74 22.71 3.45
CA THR A 36 9.41 22.64 4.06
C THR A 36 8.29 22.33 3.07
N ASN A 37 8.30 22.94 1.88
CA ASN A 37 7.35 22.63 0.81
C ASN A 37 7.39 21.15 0.36
N ALA A 38 8.59 20.58 0.20
CA ALA A 38 8.75 19.17 -0.14
C ALA A 38 8.30 18.25 1.00
N ARG A 39 8.53 18.66 2.25
CA ARG A 39 8.07 17.94 3.46
C ARG A 39 6.54 17.86 3.55
N ASP A 40 5.84 18.93 3.19
CA ASP A 40 4.39 18.96 3.18
C ASP A 40 3.81 18.14 2.03
N TRP A 41 4.42 18.22 0.84
CA TRP A 41 4.08 17.36 -0.28
C TRP A 41 4.23 15.87 0.07
N PHE A 42 5.34 15.46 0.69
CA PHE A 42 5.56 14.08 1.13
C PHE A 42 4.46 13.58 2.08
N LYS A 43 4.08 14.41 3.06
CA LYS A 43 3.00 14.08 4.01
C LYS A 43 1.67 13.90 3.28
N GLN A 44 1.35 14.75 2.31
CA GLN A 44 0.13 14.63 1.52
C GLN A 44 0.13 13.36 0.68
N GLN A 45 1.25 13.04 0.02
CA GLN A 45 1.38 11.81 -0.77
C GLN A 45 1.20 10.54 0.07
N LEU A 46 1.76 10.49 1.28
CA LEU A 46 1.54 9.35 2.18
C LEU A 46 0.09 9.18 2.61
N LYS A 47 -0.60 10.30 2.92
CA LYS A 47 -2.04 10.28 3.25
C LYS A 47 -2.89 9.83 2.07
N LEU A 48 -2.62 10.38 0.88
CA LEU A 48 -3.33 10.03 -0.35
C LEU A 48 -3.09 8.57 -0.70
N ALA A 49 -1.85 8.09 -0.66
CA ALA A 49 -1.53 6.69 -0.94
C ALA A 49 -2.28 5.76 0.02
N LEU A 50 -2.31 6.05 1.33
CA LEU A 50 -3.07 5.25 2.28
C LEU A 50 -4.58 5.28 2.00
N LEU A 51 -5.14 6.45 1.68
CA LEU A 51 -6.55 6.57 1.30
C LEU A 51 -6.86 5.71 0.07
N PHE A 52 -6.01 5.75 -0.95
CA PHE A 52 -6.17 4.94 -2.16
C PHE A 52 -6.03 3.44 -1.89
N ILE A 53 -5.11 3.01 -1.01
CA ILE A 53 -5.02 1.60 -0.57
C ILE A 53 -6.35 1.15 0.01
N ILE A 54 -6.95 1.95 0.90
CA ILE A 54 -8.24 1.62 1.51
C ILE A 54 -9.34 1.57 0.44
N LEU A 55 -9.45 2.61 -0.40
CA LEU A 55 -10.49 2.70 -1.43
C LEU A 55 -10.43 1.57 -2.45
N THR A 56 -9.23 1.18 -2.88
CA THR A 56 -9.02 0.07 -3.83
C THR A 56 -9.07 -1.30 -3.15
N GLY A 57 -8.81 -1.37 -1.85
CA GLY A 57 -8.91 -2.58 -1.03
C GLY A 57 -10.36 -3.03 -0.78
N ILE A 58 -11.31 -2.10 -0.71
CA ILE A 58 -12.74 -2.39 -0.57
C ILE A 58 -13.27 -3.29 -1.72
N PRO A 59 -13.21 -2.88 -3.00
CA PRO A 59 -13.69 -3.71 -4.10
C PRO A 59 -12.89 -5.01 -4.21
N ARG A 60 -11.59 -4.99 -3.94
CA ARG A 60 -10.77 -6.22 -3.91
C ARG A 60 -11.29 -7.23 -2.90
N THR A 61 -11.69 -6.77 -1.72
CA THR A 61 -12.21 -7.63 -0.65
C THR A 61 -13.60 -8.18 -1.02
N ILE A 62 -14.48 -7.33 -1.55
CA ILE A 62 -15.83 -7.72 -1.99
C ILE A 62 -15.77 -8.79 -3.09
N PHE A 63 -14.85 -8.65 -4.05
CA PHE A 63 -14.71 -9.56 -5.18
C PHE A 63 -13.56 -10.59 -5.01
N PHE A 64 -13.07 -10.80 -3.79
CA PHE A 64 -11.91 -11.67 -3.52
C PHE A 64 -12.14 -13.11 -3.99
N THR A 65 -13.30 -13.67 -3.65
CA THR A 65 -13.63 -15.06 -3.98
C THR A 65 -13.60 -15.31 -5.49
N THR A 66 -14.18 -14.38 -6.27
CA THR A 66 -14.35 -14.54 -7.72
C THR A 66 -13.10 -14.17 -8.52
N MET A 67 -12.36 -13.16 -8.07
CA MET A 67 -11.21 -12.63 -8.81
C MET A 67 -9.88 -13.28 -8.41
N GLU A 68 -9.75 -13.77 -7.18
CA GLU A 68 -8.47 -14.30 -6.66
C GLU A 68 -8.58 -15.75 -6.19
N LEU A 69 -9.55 -16.08 -5.32
CA LEU A 69 -9.62 -17.39 -4.69
C LEU A 69 -9.95 -18.52 -5.67
N LEU A 70 -11.02 -18.37 -6.46
CA LEU A 70 -11.42 -19.39 -7.45
C LEU A 70 -10.31 -19.66 -8.48
N PRO A 71 -9.68 -18.64 -9.12
CA PRO A 71 -8.53 -18.87 -9.99
C PRO A 71 -7.34 -19.52 -9.30
N ALA A 72 -7.06 -19.16 -8.04
CA ALA A 72 -5.97 -19.76 -7.29
C ALA A 72 -6.25 -21.24 -6.96
N GLN A 73 -7.49 -21.60 -6.63
CA GLN A 73 -7.91 -22.98 -6.43
C GLN A 73 -7.77 -23.80 -7.72
N GLN A 74 -8.28 -23.28 -8.83
CA GLN A 74 -8.19 -23.95 -10.14
C GLN A 74 -6.74 -24.18 -10.60
N LYS A 75 -5.81 -23.33 -10.17
CA LYS A 75 -4.39 -23.41 -10.52
C LYS A 75 -3.52 -24.07 -9.44
N GLY A 76 -4.09 -24.49 -8.31
CA GLY A 76 -3.32 -25.03 -7.18
C GLY A 76 -2.40 -24.01 -6.48
N LEU A 77 -2.69 -22.71 -6.60
CA LEU A 77 -1.85 -21.60 -6.11
C LEU A 77 -2.38 -20.95 -4.82
N VAL A 78 -3.25 -21.63 -4.07
CA VAL A 78 -3.86 -21.07 -2.85
C VAL A 78 -2.80 -20.66 -1.82
N MET A 79 -1.77 -21.49 -1.61
CA MET A 79 -0.68 -21.16 -0.68
C MET A 79 0.11 -19.91 -1.11
N PHE A 80 0.35 -19.76 -2.42
CA PHE A 80 0.98 -18.56 -2.97
C PHE A 80 0.11 -17.31 -2.77
N LEU A 81 -1.22 -17.44 -2.94
CA LEU A 81 -2.17 -16.36 -2.68
C LEU A 81 -2.15 -15.93 -1.21
N VAL A 82 -2.08 -16.88 -0.28
CA VAL A 82 -1.96 -16.58 1.16
C VAL A 82 -0.65 -15.83 1.44
N PHE A 83 0.47 -16.33 0.92
CA PHE A 83 1.77 -15.68 1.11
C PHE A 83 1.80 -14.26 0.54
N LYS A 84 1.18 -14.04 -0.63
CA LYS A 84 0.99 -12.70 -1.21
C LYS A 84 0.32 -11.74 -0.22
N HIS A 85 -0.77 -12.15 0.43
CA HIS A 85 -1.50 -11.29 1.37
C HIS A 85 -0.71 -11.01 2.64
N ILE A 86 0.02 -12.00 3.14
CA ILE A 86 0.94 -11.81 4.28
C ILE A 86 2.00 -10.77 3.93
N LEU A 87 2.63 -10.88 2.75
CA LEU A 87 3.63 -9.90 2.30
C LEU A 87 3.03 -8.50 2.16
N ILE A 88 1.86 -8.37 1.54
CA ILE A 88 1.16 -7.08 1.40
C ILE A 88 0.90 -6.47 2.79
N PHE A 89 0.42 -7.28 3.73
CA PHE A 89 0.17 -6.83 5.10
C PHE A 89 1.44 -6.33 5.78
N ILE A 90 2.54 -7.09 5.68
CA ILE A 90 3.85 -6.68 6.21
C ILE A 90 4.31 -5.36 5.59
N VAL A 91 4.16 -5.19 4.27
CA VAL A 91 4.55 -3.96 3.55
C VAL A 91 3.73 -2.75 4.03
N ILE A 92 2.42 -2.91 4.25
CA ILE A 92 1.56 -1.85 4.80
C ILE A 92 1.99 -1.50 6.23
N CYS A 93 2.18 -2.50 7.10
CA CYS A 93 2.64 -2.29 8.47
C CYS A 93 4.00 -1.60 8.52
N PHE A 94 4.93 -2.00 7.65
CA PHE A 94 6.24 -1.38 7.48
C PHE A 94 6.10 0.10 7.08
N GLY A 95 5.28 0.40 6.08
CA GLY A 95 5.04 1.79 5.66
C GLY A 95 4.43 2.66 6.78
N ILE A 96 3.44 2.13 7.51
CA ILE A 96 2.83 2.83 8.65
C ILE A 96 3.88 3.08 9.76
N PHE A 97 4.70 2.09 10.08
CA PHE A 97 5.74 2.20 11.09
C PHE A 97 6.72 3.35 10.79
N TYR A 98 7.27 3.40 9.56
CA TYR A 98 8.22 4.46 9.19
C TYR A 98 7.56 5.82 9.05
N TRP A 99 6.32 5.87 8.58
CA TRP A 99 5.57 7.12 8.54
C TRP A 99 5.35 7.70 9.95
N ARG A 100 5.04 6.86 10.95
CA ARG A 100 4.92 7.31 12.34
C ARG A 100 6.26 7.78 12.91
N LYS A 101 7.34 7.02 12.69
CA LYS A 101 8.69 7.39 13.14
C LYS A 101 9.16 8.73 12.58
N GLN A 102 8.81 9.03 11.34
CA GLN A 102 9.11 10.33 10.73
C GLN A 102 8.38 11.48 11.43
N GLN A 103 7.12 11.31 11.84
CA GLN A 103 6.36 12.34 12.55
C GLN A 103 6.92 12.61 13.95
N ASP A 104 7.37 11.57 14.65
CA ASP A 104 7.99 11.71 15.97
C ASP A 104 9.31 12.48 15.89
N PHE A 105 10.09 12.28 14.82
CA PHE A 105 11.35 13.01 14.61
C PHE A 105 11.12 14.52 14.41
N VAL A 106 10.06 14.89 13.70
CA VAL A 106 9.68 16.29 13.42
C VAL A 106 9.12 17.00 14.66
N LYS A 107 8.58 16.28 15.64
CA LYS A 107 8.09 16.90 16.88
C LYS A 107 9.21 17.21 17.88
N LYS A 108 10.39 16.61 17.70
CA LYS A 108 11.52 16.71 18.64
C LYS A 108 12.48 17.87 18.29
N TYR A 109 12.36 18.46 17.10
CA TYR A 109 13.20 19.54 16.57
C TYR A 109 12.31 20.58 15.89
#